data_AF-A0A8I2FS60-F1
#
_entry.id   AF-A0A8I2FS60-F1
#
_cell.length_a   1.000
_cell.length_b   1.000
_cell.length_c   1.000
_cell.angle_alpha   90.00
_cell.angle_beta   90.00
_cell.angle_gamma   90.00
#
_symmetry.space_group_name_H-M   'P 1'
#
loop_
_entity.id
_entity.type
_entity.pdbx_description
1 polymer ?
#
loop_
_entity_poly.entity_id
_entity_poly.type
_entity_poly.pdbx_seq_one_letter_code
_entity_poly.pdbx_strand_id
1 'polypeptide(L)'
;MNSKDFYQYWHYIETRAFLPTDKKVKGWLRNFELFFNKIFEVGDKFPLIRKESNRIIHKIEFKSLDITCEYQIETDFSKFSFFIDWKSAALQFEYDSQYICEFDYLDKHCSEISNNFSKRELEEVLKSKIWHPALHYHIKGKVIDETQEKEIDFPHDIRIGTAVKNPLLFLYQLSFQFLCILGESKKRREFERLVTVIFENKNEDKIPSDILFGKR
;
A
#
# COMPACT_ATOMS: atom_id res chain seq x y z
N MET A 1 16.19 -11.34 -14.78
CA MET A 1 15.21 -10.49 -15.48
C MET A 1 15.89 -9.21 -15.95
N ASN A 2 15.66 -8.77 -17.18
CA ASN A 2 16.22 -7.49 -17.65
C ASN A 2 15.39 -6.31 -17.10
N SER A 3 15.92 -5.09 -17.16
CA SER A 3 15.24 -3.91 -16.60
C SER A 3 13.92 -3.61 -17.30
N LYS A 4 13.82 -3.82 -18.62
CA LYS A 4 12.60 -3.59 -19.39
C LYS A 4 11.47 -4.50 -18.90
N ASP A 5 11.69 -5.81 -18.88
CA ASP A 5 10.70 -6.80 -18.45
C ASP A 5 10.21 -6.52 -17.01
N PHE A 6 11.14 -6.15 -16.12
CA PHE A 6 10.80 -5.78 -14.74
C PHE A 6 9.79 -4.63 -14.66
N TYR A 7 10.03 -3.55 -15.41
CA TYR A 7 9.13 -2.39 -15.41
C TYR A 7 7.81 -2.69 -16.11
N GLN A 8 7.80 -3.49 -17.18
CA GLN A 8 6.57 -3.94 -17.84
C GLN A 8 5.68 -4.78 -16.93
N TYR A 9 6.28 -5.73 -16.19
CA TYR A 9 5.57 -6.56 -15.22
C TYR A 9 5.05 -5.71 -14.05
N TRP A 10 5.84 -4.76 -13.56
CA TRP A 10 5.38 -3.84 -12.54
C TRP A 10 4.20 -2.99 -13.01
N HIS A 11 4.28 -2.42 -14.21
CA HIS A 11 3.20 -1.62 -14.79
C HIS A 11 1.93 -2.48 -15.00
N TYR A 12 2.08 -3.75 -15.43
CA TYR A 12 0.98 -4.72 -15.45
C TYR A 12 0.34 -4.86 -14.06
N ILE A 13 1.14 -5.14 -13.02
CA ILE A 13 0.65 -5.39 -11.66
C ILE A 13 -0.07 -4.16 -11.11
N GLU A 14 0.57 -2.99 -11.18
CA GLU A 14 0.02 -1.73 -10.67
C GLU A 14 -1.32 -1.41 -11.33
N THR A 15 -1.37 -1.45 -12.67
CA THR A 15 -2.59 -1.12 -13.41
C THR A 15 -3.71 -2.13 -13.19
N ARG A 16 -3.42 -3.43 -13.06
CA ARG A 16 -4.45 -4.48 -13.00
C ARG A 16 -4.92 -4.80 -11.59
N ALA A 17 -4.05 -4.70 -10.60
CA ALA A 17 -4.36 -5.00 -9.20
C ALA A 17 -4.69 -3.73 -8.39
N PHE A 18 -3.90 -2.67 -8.55
CA PHE A 18 -3.93 -1.52 -7.64
C PHE A 18 -4.57 -0.27 -8.23
N LEU A 19 -4.96 -0.27 -9.51
CA LEU A 19 -5.63 0.85 -10.18
C LEU A 19 -7.04 0.45 -10.67
N PRO A 20 -8.07 0.49 -9.79
CA PRO A 20 -9.44 0.26 -10.19
C PRO A 20 -9.92 1.35 -11.16
N THR A 21 -10.94 1.07 -11.96
CA THR A 21 -11.61 2.11 -12.75
C THR A 21 -12.35 3.08 -11.82
N ASP A 22 -12.56 4.33 -12.24
CA ASP A 22 -13.18 5.40 -11.42
C ASP A 22 -14.48 4.97 -10.74
N LYS A 23 -15.32 4.20 -11.44
CA LYS A 23 -16.60 3.68 -10.91
C LYS A 23 -16.43 2.64 -9.79
N LYS A 24 -15.25 2.03 -9.66
CA LYS A 24 -14.95 0.93 -8.73
C LYS A 24 -14.03 1.33 -7.58
N VAL A 25 -13.48 2.55 -7.56
CA VAL A 25 -12.61 3.07 -6.47
C VAL A 25 -13.24 2.89 -5.10
N LYS A 26 -14.54 3.19 -4.97
CA LYS A 26 -15.28 3.02 -3.70
C LYS A 26 -15.31 1.58 -3.23
N GLY A 27 -15.54 0.63 -4.15
CA GLY A 27 -15.55 -0.79 -3.84
C GLY A 27 -14.17 -1.28 -3.43
N TRP A 28 -13.14 -0.77 -4.10
CA TRP A 28 -11.74 -1.05 -3.78
C TRP A 28 -11.40 -0.58 -2.36
N LEU A 29 -11.66 0.69 -2.03
CA LEU A 29 -11.40 1.25 -0.69
C LEU A 29 -12.15 0.50 0.40
N ARG A 30 -13.43 0.18 0.17
CA ARG A 30 -14.22 -0.62 1.12
C ARG A 30 -13.61 -2.00 1.36
N ASN A 31 -13.13 -2.68 0.31
CA ASN A 31 -12.51 -4.00 0.47
C ASN A 31 -11.13 -3.91 1.12
N PHE A 32 -10.36 -2.86 0.83
CA PHE A 32 -9.12 -2.54 1.52
C PHE A 32 -9.35 -2.33 3.03
N GLU A 33 -10.35 -1.55 3.41
CA GLU A 33 -10.72 -1.34 4.83
C GLU A 33 -11.07 -2.64 5.54
N LEU A 34 -11.85 -3.52 4.89
CA LEU A 34 -12.20 -4.82 5.45
C LEU A 34 -10.97 -5.72 5.65
N PHE A 35 -10.06 -5.72 4.67
CA PHE A 35 -8.78 -6.42 4.76
C PHE A 35 -7.91 -5.86 5.89
N PHE A 36 -7.82 -4.55 5.97
CA PHE A 36 -7.07 -3.84 6.97
C PHE A 36 -7.60 -4.15 8.38
N ASN A 37 -8.91 -4.05 8.60
CA ASN A 37 -9.54 -4.40 9.87
C ASN A 37 -9.31 -5.86 10.26
N LYS A 38 -9.43 -6.78 9.30
CA LYS A 38 -9.16 -8.21 9.52
C LYS A 38 -7.71 -8.46 9.93
N ILE A 39 -6.75 -7.74 9.36
CA ILE A 39 -5.33 -7.93 9.63
C ILE A 39 -4.90 -7.35 10.98
N PHE A 40 -5.36 -6.15 11.29
CA PHE A 40 -4.95 -5.38 12.46
C PHE A 40 -5.88 -5.58 13.66
N GLU A 41 -6.94 -6.38 13.51
CA GLU A 41 -7.88 -6.73 14.58
C GLU A 41 -8.49 -5.49 15.26
N VAL A 42 -8.63 -4.39 14.51
CA VAL A 42 -9.02 -3.05 15.01
C VAL A 42 -10.49 -2.98 15.50
N GLY A 43 -11.23 -4.09 15.39
CA GLY A 43 -12.65 -4.20 15.75
C GLY A 43 -13.61 -3.62 14.69
N ASP A 44 -14.92 -3.76 14.92
CA ASP A 44 -16.00 -3.36 14.00
C ASP A 44 -16.21 -1.83 13.87
N LYS A 45 -15.33 -1.01 14.45
CA LYS A 45 -15.42 0.45 14.30
C LYS A 45 -14.79 0.85 12.97
N PHE A 46 -15.59 0.76 11.92
CA PHE A 46 -15.27 1.36 10.62
C PHE A 46 -14.87 2.83 10.84
N PRO A 47 -13.68 3.26 10.39
CA PRO A 47 -13.38 4.67 10.42
C PRO A 47 -14.32 5.40 9.46
N LEU A 48 -14.84 6.55 9.90
CA LEU A 48 -15.77 7.35 9.10
C LEU A 48 -15.07 7.84 7.83
N ILE A 49 -15.41 7.27 6.67
CA ILE A 49 -15.10 7.89 5.39
C ILE A 49 -15.93 9.17 5.31
N ARG A 50 -15.29 10.32 5.45
CA ARG A 50 -15.90 11.59 5.07
C ARG A 50 -15.64 11.80 3.60
N LYS A 51 -16.69 11.58 2.81
CA LYS A 51 -16.67 11.95 1.40
C LYS A 51 -17.11 13.40 1.27
N GLU A 52 -16.22 14.24 0.79
CA GLU A 52 -16.59 15.55 0.27
C GLU A 52 -16.70 15.49 -1.26
N SER A 53 -17.26 16.53 -1.89
CA SER A 53 -17.63 16.52 -3.32
C SER A 53 -16.49 16.06 -4.25
N ASN A 54 -15.24 16.42 -3.94
CA ASN A 54 -14.06 16.19 -4.76
C ASN A 54 -12.95 15.36 -4.06
N ARG A 55 -13.10 15.04 -2.77
CA ARG A 55 -12.04 14.39 -1.98
C ARG A 55 -12.56 13.28 -1.08
N ILE A 56 -11.70 12.29 -0.88
CA ILE A 56 -11.89 11.16 0.03
C ILE A 56 -10.92 11.39 1.19
N ILE A 57 -11.45 11.63 2.38
CA ILE A 57 -10.66 11.77 3.60
C ILE A 57 -10.97 10.59 4.51
N HIS A 58 -9.93 9.99 5.07
CA HIS A 58 -10.06 8.87 5.96
C HIS A 58 -8.98 8.87 7.03
N LYS A 59 -9.38 8.57 8.26
CA LYS A 59 -8.49 8.51 9.43
C LYS A 59 -8.51 7.10 10.00
N ILE A 60 -7.35 6.49 10.15
CA ILE A 60 -7.13 5.15 10.70
C ILE A 60 -6.43 5.33 12.04
N GLU A 61 -6.98 4.74 13.10
CA GLU A 61 -6.38 4.80 14.44
C GLU A 61 -5.90 3.42 14.87
N PHE A 62 -4.60 3.27 15.08
CA PHE A 62 -3.97 2.08 15.64
C PHE A 62 -3.75 2.29 17.14
N LYS A 63 -4.78 2.01 17.94
CA LYS A 63 -4.77 2.28 19.39
C LYS A 63 -3.63 1.62 20.14
N SER A 64 -3.29 0.38 19.80
CA SER A 64 -2.19 -0.37 20.42
C SER A 64 -0.81 0.21 20.14
N LEU A 65 -0.68 1.11 19.17
CA LEU A 65 0.58 1.71 18.75
C LEU A 65 0.64 3.22 18.98
N ASP A 66 -0.47 3.80 19.45
CA ASP A 66 -0.67 5.25 19.53
C ASP A 66 -0.35 5.96 18.21
N ILE A 67 -0.73 5.32 17.09
CA ILE A 67 -0.56 5.85 15.74
C ILE A 67 -1.91 6.23 15.17
N THR A 68 -2.01 7.44 14.64
CA THR A 68 -3.10 7.88 13.80
C THR A 68 -2.57 8.12 12.39
N CYS A 69 -3.25 7.58 11.39
CA CYS A 69 -2.93 7.75 9.99
C CYS A 69 -4.13 8.40 9.29
N GLU A 70 -3.99 9.61 8.77
CA GLU A 70 -5.00 10.25 7.93
C GLU A 70 -4.53 10.25 6.47
N TYR A 71 -5.40 9.90 5.53
CA TYR A 71 -5.16 10.12 4.12
C TYR A 71 -6.25 10.97 3.50
N GLN A 72 -5.85 11.80 2.55
CA GLN A 72 -6.73 12.52 1.64
C GLN A 72 -6.37 12.19 0.20
N ILE A 73 -7.35 11.80 -0.59
CA ILE A 73 -7.20 11.52 -2.02
C ILE A 73 -8.22 12.38 -2.78
N GLU A 74 -7.75 13.22 -3.70
CA GLU A 74 -8.66 13.86 -4.66
C GLU A 74 -9.26 12.79 -5.58
N THR A 75 -10.55 12.91 -5.90
CA THR A 75 -11.29 11.88 -6.65
C THR A 75 -10.79 11.65 -8.08
N ASP A 76 -10.01 12.60 -8.63
CA ASP A 76 -9.31 12.50 -9.91
C ASP A 76 -7.86 12.01 -9.77
N PHE A 77 -7.43 11.68 -8.55
CA PHE A 77 -6.06 11.29 -8.19
C PHE A 77 -4.99 12.34 -8.50
N SER A 78 -5.38 13.60 -8.71
CA SER A 78 -4.44 14.69 -9.01
C SER A 78 -3.57 15.07 -7.81
N LYS A 79 -4.10 14.87 -6.59
CA LYS A 79 -3.39 15.07 -5.33
C LYS A 79 -3.70 13.96 -4.33
N PHE A 80 -2.68 13.63 -3.54
CA PHE A 80 -2.78 12.70 -2.44
C PHE A 80 -1.94 13.22 -1.29
N SER A 81 -2.51 13.26 -0.09
CA SER A 81 -1.75 13.50 1.12
C SER A 81 -1.98 12.39 2.11
N PHE A 82 -0.94 12.13 2.89
CA PHE A 82 -0.95 11.15 3.94
C PHE A 82 -0.21 11.69 5.15
N PHE A 83 -0.85 11.61 6.29
CA PHE A 83 -0.39 12.12 7.55
C PHE A 83 -0.33 10.98 8.56
N ILE A 84 0.84 10.76 9.15
CA ILE A 84 0.99 9.91 10.33
C ILE A 84 1.23 10.84 11.51
N ASP A 85 0.30 10.81 12.46
CA ASP A 85 0.53 11.28 13.81
C ASP A 85 0.99 10.11 14.67
N TRP A 86 2.16 10.24 15.27
CA TRP A 86 2.70 9.23 16.16
C TRP A 86 3.44 9.87 17.31
N LYS A 87 2.87 9.78 18.52
CA LYS A 87 3.42 10.39 19.74
C LYS A 87 3.71 11.90 19.55
N SER A 88 4.99 12.28 19.48
CA SER A 88 5.47 13.66 19.32
C SER A 88 6.00 13.95 17.91
N ALA A 89 5.83 13.01 16.97
CA ALA A 89 6.32 13.12 15.60
C ALA A 89 5.15 13.05 14.63
N ALA A 90 5.12 13.98 13.68
CA ALA A 90 4.18 14.00 12.58
C ALA A 90 4.94 13.81 11.27
N LEU A 91 4.53 12.83 10.46
CA LEU A 91 5.03 12.63 9.11
C LEU A 91 3.93 13.02 8.12
N GLN A 92 4.20 13.97 7.24
CA GLN A 92 3.31 14.34 6.15
C GLN A 92 3.97 13.98 4.82
N PHE A 93 3.27 13.21 4.01
CA PHE A 93 3.60 12.91 2.63
C PHE A 93 2.57 13.59 1.74
N GLU A 94 3.03 14.33 0.73
CA GLU A 94 2.16 14.97 -0.25
C GLU A 94 2.63 14.62 -1.65
N TYR A 95 1.69 14.22 -2.48
CA TYR A 95 1.83 14.03 -3.90
C TYR A 95 0.97 15.08 -4.60
N ASP A 96 1.61 15.87 -5.46
CA ASP A 96 0.96 16.82 -6.36
C ASP A 96 1.43 16.53 -7.78
N SER A 97 0.49 16.11 -8.64
CA SER A 97 0.79 15.70 -10.01
C SER A 97 1.40 16.80 -10.89
N GLN A 98 1.42 18.06 -10.42
CA GLN A 98 2.02 19.21 -11.12
C GLN A 98 3.54 19.30 -11.00
N TYR A 99 4.16 18.69 -9.99
CA TYR A 99 5.60 18.79 -9.73
C TYR A 99 6.24 17.40 -9.91
N ILE A 100 7.27 17.33 -10.76
CA ILE A 100 7.91 16.13 -11.36
C ILE A 100 7.96 14.88 -10.46
N CYS A 101 7.73 13.70 -11.06
CA CYS A 101 8.14 12.40 -10.51
C CYS A 101 9.18 11.75 -11.43
N GLU A 102 10.34 11.33 -10.90
CA GLU A 102 11.43 10.59 -11.62
C GLU A 102 10.94 9.34 -12.39
N PHE A 103 9.70 8.91 -12.18
CA PHE A 103 9.04 7.77 -12.84
C PHE A 103 8.31 8.12 -14.14
N ASP A 104 8.10 9.40 -14.48
CA ASP A 104 7.52 9.79 -15.79
C ASP A 104 8.39 9.31 -16.96
N TYR A 105 9.70 9.21 -16.75
CA TYR A 105 10.62 8.63 -17.72
C TYR A 105 10.34 7.13 -17.94
N LEU A 106 10.19 6.35 -16.86
CA LEU A 106 9.97 4.92 -16.95
C LEU A 106 8.60 4.58 -17.56
N ASP A 107 7.54 5.30 -17.18
CA ASP A 107 6.20 5.10 -17.75
C ASP A 107 6.14 5.47 -19.24
N LYS A 108 6.86 6.52 -19.64
CA LYS A 108 6.94 6.95 -21.04
C LYS A 108 7.74 5.99 -21.93
N HIS A 109 8.68 5.24 -21.34
CA HIS A 109 9.57 4.33 -22.07
C HIS A 109 9.24 2.83 -21.88
N CYS A 110 8.31 2.49 -20.97
CA CYS A 110 7.78 1.13 -20.75
C CYS A 110 6.25 1.08 -20.87
N SER A 111 5.72 1.59 -21.99
CA SER A 111 4.27 1.58 -22.29
C SER A 111 3.70 0.18 -22.59
N GLU A 112 4.57 -0.80 -22.80
CA GLU A 112 4.18 -2.18 -23.09
C GLU A 112 3.84 -2.92 -21.79
N ILE A 113 2.58 -3.29 -21.63
CA ILE A 113 2.10 -4.11 -20.53
C ILE A 113 2.30 -5.60 -20.89
N SER A 114 3.01 -6.36 -20.05
CA SER A 114 3.22 -7.80 -20.26
C SER A 114 2.76 -8.61 -19.05
N ASN A 115 1.93 -9.64 -19.30
CA ASN A 115 1.53 -10.63 -18.30
C ASN A 115 2.30 -11.96 -18.43
N ASN A 116 3.29 -12.00 -19.32
CA ASN A 116 4.09 -13.19 -19.59
C ASN A 116 5.22 -13.38 -18.59
N PHE A 117 4.91 -13.23 -17.30
CA PHE A 117 5.84 -13.53 -16.22
C PHE A 117 5.59 -14.93 -15.65
N SER A 118 6.67 -15.59 -15.25
CA SER A 118 6.65 -16.73 -14.35
C SER A 118 6.31 -16.29 -12.92
N LYS A 119 5.92 -17.25 -12.06
CA LYS A 119 5.65 -16.97 -10.65
C LYS A 119 6.90 -16.41 -9.93
N ARG A 120 8.08 -16.91 -10.27
CA ARG A 120 9.36 -16.43 -9.74
C ARG A 120 9.63 -14.96 -10.11
N GLU A 121 9.41 -14.59 -11.38
CA GLU A 121 9.62 -13.20 -11.81
C GLU A 121 8.62 -12.26 -11.13
N LEU A 122 7.36 -12.67 -10.98
CA LEU A 122 6.38 -11.94 -10.19
C LEU A 122 6.85 -11.73 -8.74
N GLU A 123 7.36 -12.77 -8.10
CA GLU A 123 7.91 -12.67 -6.74
C GLU A 123 9.08 -11.69 -6.66
N GLU A 124 9.99 -11.70 -7.65
CA GLU A 124 11.12 -10.76 -7.71
C GLU A 124 10.64 -9.30 -7.84
N VAL A 125 9.65 -9.04 -8.71
CA VAL A 125 9.03 -7.71 -8.87
C VAL A 125 8.36 -7.27 -7.58
N LEU A 126 7.49 -8.10 -7.00
CA LEU A 126 6.77 -7.76 -5.76
C LEU A 126 7.72 -7.61 -4.57
N LYS A 127 8.81 -8.38 -4.49
CA LYS A 127 9.85 -8.18 -3.46
C LYS A 127 10.45 -6.79 -3.57
N SER A 128 10.81 -6.36 -4.77
CA SER A 128 11.44 -5.05 -5.00
C SER A 128 10.46 -3.88 -4.83
N LYS A 129 9.17 -4.07 -5.11
CA LYS A 129 8.19 -2.96 -5.14
C LYS A 129 7.32 -2.87 -3.90
N ILE A 130 6.98 -3.99 -3.27
CA ILE A 130 6.10 -4.06 -2.10
C ILE A 130 6.90 -4.41 -0.84
N TRP A 131 7.69 -5.49 -0.88
CA TRP A 131 8.37 -5.98 0.32
C TRP A 131 9.51 -5.06 0.78
N HIS A 132 10.32 -4.63 -0.19
CA HIS A 132 11.53 -3.84 0.01
C HIS A 132 11.63 -2.77 -1.09
N PRO A 133 10.75 -1.75 -1.08
CA PRO A 133 10.78 -0.66 -2.06
C PRO A 133 12.18 -0.04 -2.17
N ALA A 134 12.61 0.27 -3.40
CA ALA A 134 13.94 0.82 -3.66
C ALA A 134 14.16 2.20 -3.03
N LEU A 135 13.13 3.06 -3.10
CA LEU A 135 13.10 4.34 -2.42
C LEU A 135 12.12 4.23 -1.25
N HIS A 136 12.62 4.45 -0.02
CA HIS A 136 11.80 4.37 1.17
C HIS A 136 12.24 5.33 2.27
N TYR A 137 11.28 5.81 3.05
CA TYR A 137 11.54 6.44 4.35
C TYR A 137 11.50 5.38 5.46
N HIS A 138 12.45 5.48 6.39
CA HIS A 138 12.40 4.73 7.63
C HIS A 138 11.71 5.59 8.69
N ILE A 139 10.63 5.07 9.26
CA ILE A 139 10.09 5.62 10.50
C ILE A 139 10.84 4.95 11.65
N LYS A 140 11.64 5.75 12.36
CA LYS A 140 12.38 5.35 13.56
C LYS A 140 11.80 6.07 14.76
N GLY A 141 11.68 5.37 15.88
CA GLY A 141 11.26 5.95 17.14
C GLY A 141 11.26 4.89 18.23
N LYS A 142 10.69 5.22 19.38
CA LYS A 142 10.58 4.30 20.51
C LYS A 142 9.12 4.06 20.86
N VAL A 143 8.75 2.83 21.22
CA VAL A 143 7.42 2.48 21.76
C VAL A 143 7.58 2.07 23.21
N ILE A 144 6.52 2.25 24.02
CA ILE A 144 6.53 1.72 25.38
C ILE A 144 6.10 0.25 25.27
N ASP A 145 6.97 -0.65 25.71
CA ASP A 145 6.59 -2.04 25.92
C ASP A 145 5.65 -2.08 27.13
N GLU A 146 4.35 -2.29 26.90
CA GLU A 146 3.34 -2.38 27.96
C GLU A 146 3.61 -3.53 28.94
N THR A 147 4.41 -4.54 28.54
CA THR A 147 4.76 -5.66 29.42
C THR A 147 5.98 -5.37 30.30
N GLN A 148 6.80 -4.39 29.95
CA GLN A 148 8.06 -4.07 30.64
C GLN A 148 8.17 -2.61 31.09
N GLU A 149 7.16 -1.78 30.83
CA GLU A 149 7.12 -0.33 31.08
C GLU A 149 8.40 0.41 30.63
N LYS A 150 8.99 -0.04 29.52
CA LYS A 150 10.25 0.51 28.99
C LYS A 150 10.07 1.01 27.58
N GLU A 151 10.77 2.10 27.27
CA GLU A 151 10.94 2.52 25.89
C GLU A 151 11.85 1.53 25.16
N ILE A 152 11.28 0.78 24.23
CA ILE A 152 12.02 -0.06 23.29
C ILE A 152 12.05 0.64 21.93
N ASP A 153 13.12 0.41 21.16
CA ASP A 153 13.13 0.85 19.78
C ASP A 153 11.93 0.25 19.04
N PHE A 154 11.37 1.04 18.13
CA PHE A 154 10.25 0.61 17.30
C PHE A 154 10.60 -0.75 16.69
N PRO A 155 9.85 -1.81 16.98
CA PRO A 155 10.35 -3.17 16.87
C PRO A 155 10.79 -3.54 15.44
N HIS A 156 10.29 -2.82 14.42
CA HIS A 156 10.72 -3.00 13.04
C HIS A 156 10.63 -1.68 12.23
N ASP A 157 11.76 -1.21 11.68
CA ASP A 157 11.82 -0.08 10.74
C ASP A 157 10.72 -0.20 9.66
N ILE A 158 9.71 0.66 9.72
CA ILE A 158 8.66 0.74 8.69
C ILE A 158 9.25 1.46 7.49
N ARG A 159 9.11 0.86 6.31
CA ARG A 159 9.61 1.40 5.05
C ARG A 159 8.47 1.86 4.19
N ILE A 160 8.30 3.17 4.04
CA ILE A 160 7.23 3.72 3.19
C ILE A 160 7.80 4.00 1.81
N GLY A 161 7.25 3.37 0.78
CA GLY A 161 7.65 3.61 -0.61
C GLY A 161 7.38 5.07 -1.01
N THR A 162 8.43 5.82 -1.35
CA THR A 162 8.34 7.29 -1.58
C THR A 162 8.03 7.67 -3.03
N ALA A 163 7.90 6.64 -3.87
CA ALA A 163 7.94 6.71 -5.32
C ALA A 163 6.65 6.16 -5.95
N VAL A 164 5.52 6.39 -5.28
CA VAL A 164 4.24 5.81 -5.68
C VAL A 164 3.32 6.92 -6.19
N LYS A 165 3.02 6.89 -7.50
CA LYS A 165 2.04 7.78 -8.13
C LYS A 165 0.61 7.38 -7.81
N ASN A 166 0.37 6.08 -7.61
CA ASN A 166 -0.94 5.53 -7.34
C ASN A 166 -1.25 5.55 -5.83
N PRO A 167 -2.14 6.44 -5.34
CA PRO A 167 -2.42 6.51 -3.91
C PRO A 167 -3.02 5.23 -3.33
N LEU A 168 -3.72 4.42 -4.13
CA LEU A 168 -4.29 3.15 -3.68
C LEU A 168 -3.20 2.10 -3.46
N LEU A 169 -2.21 2.05 -4.36
CA LEU A 169 -1.02 1.24 -4.16
C LEU A 169 -0.26 1.68 -2.90
N PHE A 170 -0.12 2.99 -2.67
CA PHE A 170 0.54 3.51 -1.48
C PHE A 170 -0.16 3.01 -0.20
N LEU A 171 -1.49 3.09 -0.13
CA LEU A 171 -2.27 2.58 1.01
C LEU A 171 -2.04 1.07 1.25
N TYR A 172 -1.98 0.29 0.17
CA TYR A 172 -1.65 -1.13 0.27
C TYR A 172 -0.22 -1.35 0.80
N GLN A 173 0.78 -0.67 0.23
CA GLN A 173 2.18 -0.77 0.67
C GLN A 173 2.33 -0.39 2.13
N LEU A 174 1.71 0.71 2.56
CA LEU A 174 1.72 1.14 3.95
C LEU A 174 1.17 0.05 4.88
N SER A 175 0.00 -0.51 4.55
CA SER A 175 -0.62 -1.59 5.33
C SER A 175 0.25 -2.84 5.35
N PHE A 176 0.84 -3.18 4.21
CA PHE A 176 1.78 -4.29 4.09
C PHE A 176 3.03 -4.09 4.94
N GLN A 177 3.49 -2.86 5.12
CA GLN A 177 4.66 -2.55 5.95
C GLN A 177 4.31 -2.51 7.44
N PHE A 178 3.09 -2.10 7.79
CA PHE A 178 2.59 -2.25 9.16
C PHE A 178 2.45 -3.72 9.60
N LEU A 179 2.30 -4.68 8.68
CA LEU A 179 2.41 -6.11 9.03
C LEU A 179 3.75 -6.49 9.65
N CYS A 180 4.83 -5.73 9.42
CA CYS A 180 6.11 -5.95 10.09
C CYS A 180 5.95 -5.90 11.62
N ILE A 181 5.10 -4.99 12.11
CA ILE A 181 4.86 -4.80 13.54
C ILE A 181 4.16 -6.03 14.13
N LEU A 182 3.22 -6.61 13.38
CA LEU A 182 2.48 -7.80 13.81
C LEU A 182 3.30 -9.10 13.67
N GLY A 183 4.51 -9.01 13.11
CA GLY A 183 5.45 -10.11 12.97
C GLY A 183 5.72 -10.54 11.53
N GLU A 184 6.96 -10.95 11.27
CA GLU A 184 7.43 -11.35 9.93
C GLU A 184 6.60 -12.49 9.31
N SER A 185 6.04 -13.39 10.13
CA SER A 185 5.18 -14.48 9.67
C SER A 185 3.86 -14.00 9.06
N LYS A 186 3.25 -12.92 9.59
CA LYS A 186 2.05 -12.31 9.01
C LYS A 186 2.40 -11.62 7.69
N LYS A 187 3.51 -10.87 7.65
CA LYS A 187 4.03 -10.23 6.42
C LYS A 187 4.30 -11.25 5.31
N ARG A 188 4.97 -12.37 5.64
CA ARG A 188 5.30 -13.45 4.71
C ARG A 188 4.05 -14.13 4.13
N ARG A 189 3.08 -14.47 4.98
CA ARG A 189 1.80 -15.04 4.54
C ARG A 189 1.04 -14.12 3.60
N GLU A 190 1.00 -12.82 3.91
CA GLU A 190 0.34 -11.84 3.03
C GLU A 190 1.06 -11.72 1.69
N PHE A 191 2.39 -11.75 1.67
CA PHE A 191 3.16 -11.72 0.44
C PHE A 191 2.90 -12.95 -0.44
N GLU A 192 2.95 -14.14 0.15
CA GLU A 192 2.67 -15.40 -0.55
C GLU A 192 1.23 -15.43 -1.10
N ARG A 193 0.27 -14.88 -0.34
CA ARG A 193 -1.11 -14.71 -0.79
C ARG A 193 -1.18 -13.75 -1.98
N LEU A 194 -0.54 -12.58 -1.89
CA LEU A 194 -0.54 -11.57 -2.95
C LEU A 194 0.05 -12.13 -4.26
N VAL A 195 1.20 -12.80 -4.16
CA VAL A 195 1.84 -13.50 -5.30
C VAL A 195 0.87 -14.50 -5.93
N THR A 196 0.21 -15.31 -5.10
CA THR A 196 -0.74 -16.33 -5.59
C THR A 196 -1.93 -15.69 -6.29
N VAL A 197 -2.56 -14.69 -5.66
CA VAL A 197 -3.72 -14.00 -6.25
C VAL A 197 -3.37 -13.33 -7.58
N ILE A 198 -2.25 -12.60 -7.65
CA ILE A 198 -1.86 -11.94 -8.90
C ILE A 198 -1.52 -12.96 -9.98
N PHE A 199 -0.81 -14.04 -9.64
CA PHE A 199 -0.42 -15.05 -10.61
C PHE A 199 -1.63 -15.81 -11.17
N GLU A 200 -2.57 -16.20 -10.31
CA GLU A 200 -3.79 -16.93 -10.71
C GLU A 200 -4.73 -16.07 -11.57
N ASN A 201 -4.70 -14.75 -11.40
CA ASN A 201 -5.56 -13.80 -12.09
C ASN A 201 -4.84 -12.98 -13.17
N LYS A 202 -3.63 -13.39 -13.61
CA LYS A 202 -2.80 -12.63 -14.57
C LYS A 202 -3.35 -12.55 -16.00
N ASN A 203 -4.45 -13.24 -16.29
CA ASN A 203 -5.15 -13.16 -17.57
C ASN A 203 -6.44 -12.33 -17.48
N GLU A 204 -6.82 -11.90 -16.28
CA GLU A 204 -7.99 -11.05 -16.07
C GLU A 204 -7.71 -9.61 -16.52
N ASP A 205 -8.74 -8.94 -17.01
CA ASP A 205 -8.65 -7.52 -17.37
C ASP A 205 -8.46 -6.65 -16.11
N LYS A 206 -9.05 -7.01 -14.99
CA LYS A 206 -8.78 -6.40 -13.69
C LYS A 206 -8.91 -7.45 -12.61
N ILE A 207 -8.02 -7.44 -11.64
CA ILE A 207 -8.18 -8.29 -10.46
C ILE A 207 -9.31 -7.70 -9.60
N PRO A 208 -10.39 -8.45 -9.36
CA PRO A 208 -11.47 -7.97 -8.50
C PRO A 208 -10.94 -7.65 -7.09
N SER A 209 -11.29 -6.47 -6.56
CA SER A 209 -10.75 -6.01 -5.27
C SER A 209 -11.08 -6.94 -4.09
N ASP A 210 -12.23 -7.61 -4.11
CA ASP A 210 -12.62 -8.63 -3.14
C ASP A 210 -11.66 -9.83 -3.17
N ILE A 211 -11.26 -10.28 -4.36
CA ILE A 211 -10.22 -11.32 -4.52
C ILE A 211 -8.85 -10.80 -4.09
N LEU A 212 -8.48 -9.59 -4.53
CA LEU A 212 -7.21 -8.94 -4.16
C LEU A 212 -7.03 -8.83 -2.65
N PHE A 213 -8.12 -8.61 -1.92
CA PHE A 213 -8.13 -8.42 -0.47
C PHE A 213 -8.56 -9.65 0.33
N GLY A 214 -8.78 -10.79 -0.34
CA GLY A 214 -9.07 -12.06 0.33
C GLY A 214 -10.43 -12.10 1.04
N LYS A 215 -11.42 -11.39 0.50
CA LYS A 215 -12.82 -11.49 0.91
C LYS A 215 -13.45 -12.68 0.18
N ARG A 216 -13.61 -13.79 0.90
CA ARG A 216 -14.50 -14.90 0.52
C ARG A 216 -15.72 -14.84 1.41
#